data_AF-A0A7C7P3I7-F1
#
_entry.id   AF-A0A7C7P3I7-F1
#
_cell.length_a   1.000
_cell.length_b   1.000
_cell.length_c   1.000
_cell.angle_alpha   90.00
_cell.angle_beta   90.00
_cell.angle_gamma   90.00
#
_symmetry.space_group_name_H-M   'P 1'
#
loop_
_entity.id
_entity.type
_entity.pdbx_description
1 polymer ?
#
loop_
_entity_poly.entity_id
_entity_poly.type
_entity_poly.pdbx_seq_one_letter_code
_entity_poly.pdbx_strand_id
1 'polypeptide(L)'
;MIRHNLTPFLFSIIVLMQCEISASENEGISLKIIGDSTIYLPDYSFAGYHHGEVSIPNYTRSYNVSDYGAIPNDEKDDTQGIITAIAEASKEKGTTVVKFSPGKFILKKIIFIERSNFVLQGSGSDSNGTIIYCPTPLRDLPLPKEMEELNQYLLENNKRDKKTGKIFSPFSWTGGFIWVQKKESRPHRYLATFDKTELQLASVDNGKRGSNYFTVKNVKSINENLLAKLLWFNRSGPQSSLLRHMYGDGDFFIGSHHWNYPERALIEQILTIKKIQNDRIYIIEPLLHDVKNDWGTILAPADLLTEVGIEKLRIEFPQTNYGGHHLEEG
;
A
#
# COMPACT_ATOMS: atom_id res chain seq x y z
N MET A 1 -28.75 5.22 85.07
CA MET A 1 -29.56 4.84 83.90
C MET A 1 -28.97 5.55 82.69
N ILE A 2 -27.90 4.98 82.14
CA ILE A 2 -27.02 5.60 81.14
C ILE A 2 -26.90 4.61 79.99
N ARG A 3 -27.16 5.12 78.78
CA ARG A 3 -27.16 4.40 77.51
C ARG A 3 -25.73 4.00 77.13
N HIS A 4 -25.54 2.75 76.73
CA HIS A 4 -24.41 2.36 75.88
C HIS A 4 -24.95 2.02 74.49
N ASN A 5 -24.61 2.87 73.53
CA ASN A 5 -24.86 2.68 72.10
C ASN A 5 -23.96 1.54 71.61
N LEU A 6 -24.57 0.46 71.10
CA LEU A 6 -23.91 -0.55 70.29
C LEU A 6 -23.98 -0.10 68.82
N THR A 7 -22.92 0.51 68.32
CA THR A 7 -22.67 0.70 66.89
C THR A 7 -22.06 -0.59 66.33
N PRO A 8 -22.65 -1.22 65.30
CA PRO A 8 -21.99 -2.32 64.61
C PRO A 8 -20.89 -1.74 63.72
N PHE A 9 -19.63 -2.03 64.04
CA PHE A 9 -18.50 -1.80 63.12
C PHE A 9 -18.60 -2.84 62.00
N LEU A 10 -19.15 -2.45 60.84
CA LEU A 10 -18.93 -3.17 59.59
C LEU A 10 -17.45 -3.00 59.22
N PHE A 11 -16.69 -4.09 59.26
CA PHE A 11 -15.37 -4.16 58.63
C PHE A 11 -15.58 -4.18 57.11
N SER A 12 -15.57 -3.00 56.47
CA SER A 12 -15.46 -2.90 55.02
C SER A 12 -14.00 -3.20 54.66
N ILE A 13 -13.72 -4.43 54.23
CA ILE A 13 -12.45 -4.77 53.59
C ILE A 13 -12.47 -4.12 52.20
N ILE A 14 -11.82 -2.97 52.07
CA ILE A 14 -11.49 -2.39 50.77
C ILE A 14 -10.31 -3.21 50.22
N VAL A 15 -10.59 -4.15 49.33
CA VAL A 15 -9.55 -4.77 48.50
C VAL A 15 -9.19 -3.76 47.42
N LEU A 16 -8.15 -2.98 47.67
CA LEU A 16 -7.45 -2.24 46.61
C LEU A 16 -6.73 -3.26 45.74
N MET A 17 -7.38 -3.71 44.65
CA MET A 17 -6.65 -4.36 43.55
C MET A 17 -5.79 -3.28 42.89
N GLN A 18 -4.53 -3.19 43.31
CA GLN A 18 -3.49 -2.60 42.48
C GLN A 18 -3.24 -3.57 41.33
N CYS A 19 -3.71 -3.20 40.14
CA CYS A 19 -3.27 -3.84 38.92
C CYS A 19 -1.85 -3.34 38.62
N GLU A 20 -0.84 -4.11 39.01
CA GLU A 20 0.50 -3.92 38.47
C GLU A 20 0.50 -4.50 37.05
N ILE A 21 0.60 -3.62 36.06
CA ILE A 21 0.94 -4.04 34.70
C ILE A 21 2.45 -4.32 34.73
N SER A 22 2.81 -5.55 35.06
CA SER A 22 4.14 -6.06 34.76
C SER A 22 4.19 -6.37 33.26
N ALA A 23 4.81 -5.48 32.48
CA ALA A 23 5.33 -5.90 31.18
C ALA A 23 6.33 -7.03 31.45
N SER A 24 6.11 -8.22 30.87
CA SER A 24 7.16 -9.22 30.88
C SER A 24 8.27 -8.69 29.96
N GLU A 25 9.29 -8.07 30.55
CA GLU A 25 10.57 -7.95 29.88
C GLU A 25 11.05 -9.40 29.66
N ASN A 26 10.90 -9.87 28.42
CA ASN A 26 11.64 -11.04 27.97
C ASN A 26 13.12 -10.65 27.99
N GLU A 27 13.76 -10.77 29.15
CA GLU A 27 15.20 -10.84 29.25
C GLU A 27 15.69 -11.98 28.34
N GLY A 28 16.42 -11.65 27.28
CA GLY A 28 17.25 -12.64 26.59
C GLY A 28 17.09 -12.80 25.08
N ILE A 29 16.32 -11.97 24.38
CA ILE A 29 16.54 -11.76 22.94
C ILE A 29 17.07 -10.34 22.76
N SER A 30 18.35 -10.14 23.10
CA SER A 30 19.12 -9.16 22.35
C SER A 30 19.04 -9.62 20.90
N LEU A 31 18.18 -8.98 20.10
CA LEU A 31 18.23 -9.11 18.65
C LEU A 31 19.64 -8.67 18.28
N LYS A 32 20.56 -9.63 18.09
CA LYS A 32 21.94 -9.41 17.63
C LYS A 32 22.00 -8.36 16.51
N ILE A 33 20.95 -8.33 15.70
CA ILE A 33 20.67 -7.41 14.60
C ILE A 33 20.70 -5.92 15.00
N ILE A 34 20.24 -5.53 16.19
CA ILE A 34 20.21 -4.11 16.61
C ILE A 34 21.60 -3.62 17.06
N GLY A 35 22.50 -4.54 17.46
CA GLY A 35 23.85 -4.22 17.93
C GLY A 35 24.97 -4.53 16.92
N ASP A 36 24.68 -5.21 15.82
CA ASP A 36 25.66 -5.62 14.82
C ASP A 36 25.59 -4.71 13.59
N SER A 37 26.54 -3.76 13.50
CA SER A 37 26.65 -2.83 12.36
C SER A 37 26.94 -3.51 11.02
N THR A 38 27.19 -4.83 10.99
CA THR A 38 27.34 -5.60 9.74
C THR A 38 26.00 -5.99 9.11
N ILE A 39 24.90 -5.97 9.89
CA ILE A 39 23.55 -6.26 9.41
C ILE A 39 22.83 -4.95 9.12
N TYR A 40 22.48 -4.74 7.86
CA TYR A 40 21.69 -3.57 7.47
C TYR A 40 20.21 -3.80 7.78
N LEU A 41 19.64 -2.92 8.60
CA LEU A 41 18.21 -2.77 8.77
C LEU A 41 17.72 -1.60 7.91
N PRO A 42 16.71 -1.79 7.04
CA PRO A 42 16.10 -0.68 6.34
C PRO A 42 15.52 0.36 7.30
N ASP A 43 15.78 1.63 7.01
CA ASP A 43 15.22 2.75 7.76
C ASP A 43 13.80 3.05 7.26
N TYR A 44 12.81 2.73 8.10
CA TYR A 44 11.40 2.98 7.84
C TYR A 44 10.88 4.26 8.53
N SER A 45 11.74 5.11 9.08
CA SER A 45 11.33 6.38 9.72
C SER A 45 10.64 7.34 8.75
N PHE A 46 10.85 7.16 7.44
CA PHE A 46 10.23 7.90 6.36
C PHE A 46 8.82 7.39 5.96
N ALA A 47 8.29 6.38 6.66
CA ALA A 47 6.92 5.91 6.42
C ALA A 47 5.89 6.91 6.95
N GLY A 48 4.77 7.06 6.23
CA GLY A 48 3.67 7.94 6.61
C GLY A 48 3.48 9.10 5.64
N TYR A 49 2.42 9.88 5.86
CA TYR A 49 2.09 11.04 5.04
C TYR A 49 3.22 12.08 5.15
N HIS A 50 3.83 12.42 4.00
CA HIS A 50 5.02 13.31 3.93
C HIS A 50 6.06 12.99 5.00
N HIS A 51 6.44 11.71 5.08
CA HIS A 51 7.49 11.23 5.99
C HIS A 51 7.19 11.47 7.49
N GLY A 52 5.92 11.71 7.84
CA GLY A 52 5.53 12.06 9.21
C GLY A 52 5.89 13.49 9.63
N GLU A 53 6.47 14.29 8.73
CA GLU A 53 6.90 15.67 9.00
C GLU A 53 5.75 16.69 8.84
N VAL A 54 4.65 16.29 8.21
CA VAL A 54 3.49 17.14 7.95
C VAL A 54 2.24 16.50 8.54
N SER A 55 1.40 17.33 9.17
CA SER A 55 0.09 16.91 9.66
C SER A 55 -0.83 16.54 8.50
N ILE A 56 -1.70 15.55 8.70
CA ILE A 56 -2.74 15.21 7.72
C ILE A 56 -3.65 16.45 7.53
N PRO A 57 -3.79 16.97 6.31
CA PRO A 57 -4.56 18.18 6.05
C PRO A 57 -6.06 17.95 6.29
N ASN A 58 -6.73 18.98 6.80
CA ASN A 58 -8.18 18.98 6.93
C ASN A 58 -8.80 19.86 5.85
N TYR A 59 -9.50 19.24 4.90
CA TYR A 59 -10.08 19.92 3.74
C TYR A 59 -11.55 20.27 3.95
N THR A 60 -11.95 21.47 3.51
CA THR A 60 -13.32 22.00 3.68
C THR A 60 -14.21 21.80 2.46
N ARG A 61 -13.67 21.91 1.23
CA ARG A 61 -14.42 21.72 -0.02
C ARG A 61 -14.86 20.27 -0.16
N SER A 62 -16.18 20.03 -0.16
CA SER A 62 -16.71 18.67 -0.17
C SER A 62 -17.96 18.48 -1.03
N TYR A 63 -18.10 17.24 -1.51
CA TYR A 63 -19.26 16.69 -2.20
C TYR A 63 -19.88 15.61 -1.30
N ASN A 64 -21.13 15.72 -0.88
CA ASN A 64 -21.74 14.67 -0.07
C ASN A 64 -22.32 13.59 -0.99
N VAL A 65 -22.03 12.33 -0.72
CA VAL A 65 -22.56 11.22 -1.56
C VAL A 65 -24.10 11.16 -1.54
N SER A 66 -24.74 11.67 -0.49
CA SER A 66 -26.20 11.73 -0.36
C SER A 66 -26.86 12.73 -1.32
N ASP A 67 -26.14 13.78 -1.75
CA ASP A 67 -26.63 14.69 -2.79
C ASP A 67 -26.75 13.98 -4.15
N TYR A 68 -26.13 12.79 -4.27
CA TYR A 68 -26.12 11.95 -5.46
C TYR A 68 -26.90 10.64 -5.28
N GLY A 69 -27.67 10.50 -4.20
CA GLY A 69 -28.56 9.37 -3.97
C GLY A 69 -27.94 8.18 -3.24
N ALA A 70 -26.74 8.31 -2.65
CA ALA A 70 -26.22 7.34 -1.69
C ALA A 70 -26.75 7.66 -0.28
N ILE A 71 -27.65 6.83 0.23
CA ILE A 71 -28.39 7.09 1.47
C ILE A 71 -28.05 5.97 2.46
N PRO A 72 -27.33 6.26 3.56
CA PRO A 72 -26.94 5.22 4.49
C PRO A 72 -28.15 4.59 5.17
N ASN A 73 -28.02 3.31 5.52
CA ASN A 73 -28.99 2.53 6.29
C ASN A 73 -30.37 2.34 5.63
N ASP A 74 -30.53 2.60 4.33
CA ASP A 74 -31.79 2.36 3.63
C ASP A 74 -31.91 0.96 2.99
N GLU A 75 -30.90 0.12 3.22
CA GLU A 75 -30.76 -1.26 2.74
C GLU A 75 -30.63 -1.40 1.20
N LYS A 76 -30.46 -0.30 0.47
CA LYS A 76 -30.29 -0.31 -0.99
C LYS A 76 -28.83 -0.19 -1.37
N ASP A 77 -28.57 -0.44 -2.66
CA ASP A 77 -27.24 -0.32 -3.25
C ASP A 77 -26.89 1.16 -3.49
N ASP A 78 -25.86 1.64 -2.80
CA ASP A 78 -25.37 3.03 -2.86
C ASP A 78 -24.33 3.26 -3.95
N THR A 79 -23.91 2.20 -4.65
CA THR A 79 -22.75 2.23 -5.55
C THR A 79 -22.90 3.33 -6.61
N GLN A 80 -24.07 3.46 -7.24
CA GLN A 80 -24.25 4.43 -8.32
C GLN A 80 -24.21 5.87 -7.80
N GLY A 81 -24.74 6.15 -6.61
CA GLY A 81 -24.66 7.47 -6.00
C GLY A 81 -23.22 7.84 -5.66
N ILE A 82 -22.45 6.89 -5.12
CA ILE A 82 -21.02 7.07 -4.81
C ILE A 82 -20.21 7.32 -6.10
N ILE A 83 -20.41 6.53 -7.15
CA ILE A 83 -19.74 6.71 -8.45
C ILE A 83 -20.05 8.09 -9.03
N THR A 84 -21.31 8.52 -8.96
CA THR A 84 -21.73 9.83 -9.47
C THR A 84 -21.09 10.96 -8.68
N ALA A 85 -21.06 10.87 -7.34
CA ALA A 85 -20.38 11.84 -6.49
C ALA A 85 -18.88 11.95 -6.81
N ILE A 86 -18.20 10.81 -7.00
CA ILE A 86 -16.78 10.78 -7.37
C ILE A 86 -16.55 11.42 -8.75
N ALA A 87 -17.42 11.11 -9.72
CA ALA A 87 -17.33 11.66 -11.07
C ALA A 87 -17.51 13.18 -11.08
N GLU A 88 -18.50 13.71 -10.35
CA GLU A 88 -18.72 15.16 -10.23
C GLU A 88 -17.57 15.84 -9.48
N ALA A 89 -17.14 15.28 -8.35
CA ALA A 89 -16.00 15.78 -7.58
C ALA A 89 -14.70 15.81 -8.40
N SER A 90 -14.53 14.88 -9.34
CA SER A 90 -13.33 14.78 -10.18
C SER A 90 -13.23 15.86 -11.26
N LYS A 91 -14.32 16.60 -11.54
CA LYS A 91 -14.31 17.73 -12.48
C LYS A 91 -13.65 18.97 -11.89
N GLU A 92 -13.57 19.06 -10.56
CA GLU A 92 -12.99 20.19 -9.86
C GLU A 92 -11.47 20.24 -9.95
N LYS A 93 -10.94 21.46 -9.91
CA LYS A 93 -9.51 21.72 -9.78
C LYS A 93 -9.10 21.77 -8.31
N GLY A 94 -7.87 21.33 -8.04
CA GLY A 94 -7.29 21.29 -6.70
C GLY A 94 -7.71 20.04 -5.92
N THR A 95 -7.62 20.11 -4.60
CA THR A 95 -8.03 19.02 -3.71
C THR A 95 -9.54 19.00 -3.52
N THR A 96 -10.13 17.83 -3.70
CA THR A 96 -11.57 17.60 -3.52
C THR A 96 -11.81 16.49 -2.51
N VAL A 97 -12.82 16.69 -1.65
CA VAL A 97 -13.29 15.67 -0.71
C VAL A 97 -14.66 15.16 -1.12
N VAL A 98 -14.84 13.85 -1.19
CA VAL A 98 -16.16 13.21 -1.25
C VAL A 98 -16.47 12.69 0.15
N LYS A 99 -17.55 13.20 0.74
CA LYS A 99 -17.94 12.95 2.13
C LYS A 99 -19.06 11.93 2.23
N PHE A 100 -18.91 11.05 3.20
CA PHE A 100 -19.93 10.11 3.66
C PHE A 100 -20.42 10.52 5.03
N SER A 101 -21.74 10.59 5.19
CA SER A 101 -22.36 10.77 6.50
C SER A 101 -22.19 9.53 7.39
N PRO A 102 -22.52 9.59 8.69
CA PRO A 102 -22.65 8.41 9.52
C PRO A 102 -23.61 7.37 8.93
N GLY A 103 -23.33 6.09 9.18
CA GLY A 103 -24.17 4.96 8.79
C GLY A 103 -23.56 4.05 7.73
N LYS A 104 -24.34 3.04 7.34
CA LYS A 104 -23.93 1.96 6.46
C LYS A 104 -24.32 2.22 5.01
N PHE A 105 -23.32 2.32 4.14
CA PHE A 105 -23.49 2.37 2.69
C PHE A 105 -23.19 1.00 2.09
N ILE A 106 -24.02 0.52 1.15
CA ILE A 106 -23.82 -0.76 0.49
C ILE A 106 -23.09 -0.54 -0.84
N LEU A 107 -21.92 -1.15 -0.98
CA LEU A 107 -21.09 -1.08 -2.17
C LEU A 107 -21.01 -2.44 -2.88
N LYS A 108 -21.60 -2.54 -4.06
CA LYS A 108 -21.69 -3.78 -4.86
C LYS A 108 -20.83 -3.76 -6.13
N LYS A 109 -20.06 -2.69 -6.35
CA LYS A 109 -19.09 -2.61 -7.46
C LYS A 109 -17.81 -1.94 -6.99
N ILE A 110 -16.76 -2.11 -7.77
CA ILE A 110 -15.52 -1.36 -7.60
C ILE A 110 -15.78 0.12 -7.91
N ILE A 111 -15.27 1.00 -7.06
CA ILE A 111 -15.17 2.44 -7.32
C ILE A 111 -13.71 2.81 -7.53
N PHE A 112 -13.47 3.71 -8.47
CA PHE A 112 -12.12 4.13 -8.83
C PHE A 112 -11.84 5.55 -8.34
N ILE A 113 -10.64 5.77 -7.79
CA ILE A 113 -10.07 7.09 -7.56
C ILE A 113 -8.94 7.27 -8.57
N GLU A 114 -9.18 8.08 -9.60
CA GLU A 114 -8.30 8.14 -10.78
C GLU A 114 -7.44 9.39 -10.91
N ARG A 115 -7.41 10.22 -9.86
CA ARG A 115 -6.65 11.48 -9.85
C ARG A 115 -6.02 11.78 -8.50
N SER A 116 -4.93 12.54 -8.54
CA SER A 116 -4.29 13.11 -7.36
C SER A 116 -5.19 14.15 -6.70
N ASN A 117 -4.89 14.50 -5.45
CA ASN A 117 -5.61 15.51 -4.68
C ASN A 117 -7.10 15.15 -4.53
N PHE A 118 -7.36 13.94 -4.03
CA PHE A 118 -8.72 13.41 -3.91
C PHE A 118 -8.88 12.61 -2.63
N VAL A 119 -9.90 12.93 -1.83
CA VAL A 119 -10.12 12.31 -0.53
C VAL A 119 -11.52 11.71 -0.48
N LEU A 120 -11.62 10.41 -0.17
CA LEU A 120 -12.85 9.78 0.35
C LEU A 120 -12.83 9.89 1.87
N GLN A 121 -13.77 10.63 2.44
CA GLN A 121 -13.81 10.93 3.88
C GLN A 121 -15.14 10.47 4.48
N GLY A 122 -15.09 9.53 5.41
CA GLY A 122 -16.24 9.21 6.26
C GLY A 122 -16.35 10.10 7.50
N SER A 123 -17.30 9.75 8.36
CA SER A 123 -17.61 10.46 9.60
C SER A 123 -17.03 9.80 10.87
N GLY A 124 -16.13 8.83 10.72
CA GLY A 124 -15.50 8.07 11.81
C GLY A 124 -15.43 6.58 11.47
N SER A 125 -14.52 5.83 12.10
CA SER A 125 -14.43 4.37 11.94
C SER A 125 -15.11 3.59 13.07
N ASP A 126 -15.52 4.27 14.15
CA ASP A 126 -16.24 3.68 15.29
C ASP A 126 -17.70 3.30 14.96
N SER A 127 -18.42 2.72 15.93
CA SER A 127 -19.78 2.24 15.75
C SER A 127 -20.79 3.28 15.22
N ASN A 128 -20.53 4.57 15.46
CA ASN A 128 -21.37 5.69 15.02
C ASN A 128 -20.83 6.36 13.74
N GLY A 129 -19.74 5.84 13.19
CA GLY A 129 -19.07 6.35 12.00
C GLY A 129 -19.67 5.86 10.67
N THR A 130 -18.87 5.94 9.62
CA THR A 130 -19.22 5.48 8.27
C THR A 130 -18.77 4.04 8.05
N ILE A 131 -19.68 3.22 7.53
CA ILE A 131 -19.41 1.84 7.10
C ILE A 131 -19.57 1.76 5.59
N ILE A 132 -18.55 1.26 4.90
CA ILE A 132 -18.68 0.76 3.53
C ILE A 132 -18.86 -0.75 3.61
N TYR A 133 -20.08 -1.22 3.39
CA TYR A 133 -20.41 -2.64 3.44
C TYR A 133 -20.36 -3.25 2.04
N CYS A 134 -19.52 -4.26 1.84
CA CYS A 134 -19.29 -4.93 0.57
C CYS A 134 -19.89 -6.35 0.63
N PRO A 135 -21.17 -6.55 0.22
CA PRO A 135 -21.89 -7.80 0.45
C PRO A 135 -21.48 -8.95 -0.47
N THR A 136 -20.70 -8.68 -1.51
CA THR A 136 -20.33 -9.63 -2.56
C THR A 136 -18.81 -9.76 -2.58
N PRO A 137 -18.23 -10.97 -2.66
CA PRO A 137 -16.79 -11.13 -2.84
C PRO A 137 -16.28 -10.44 -4.11
N LEU A 138 -15.05 -9.92 -4.09
CA LEU A 138 -14.45 -9.27 -5.28
C LEU A 138 -14.42 -10.21 -6.50
N ARG A 139 -14.19 -11.50 -6.29
CA ARG A 139 -14.19 -12.51 -7.35
C ARG A 139 -15.50 -12.59 -8.14
N ASP A 140 -16.62 -12.33 -7.47
CA ASP A 140 -17.95 -12.45 -8.06
C ASP A 140 -18.41 -11.15 -8.72
N LEU A 141 -17.60 -10.09 -8.64
CA LEU A 141 -17.84 -8.85 -9.38
C LEU A 141 -17.40 -8.98 -10.83
N PRO A 142 -18.01 -8.19 -11.75
CA PRO A 142 -17.50 -8.05 -13.10
C PRO A 142 -16.02 -7.68 -13.09
N LEU A 143 -15.23 -8.42 -13.86
CA LEU A 143 -13.80 -8.18 -13.97
C LEU A 143 -13.57 -6.85 -14.73
N PRO A 144 -12.92 -5.84 -14.14
CA PRO A 144 -12.64 -4.60 -14.82
C PRO A 144 -11.56 -4.81 -15.89
N LYS A 145 -11.55 -3.95 -16.92
CA LYS A 145 -10.66 -4.06 -18.08
C LYS A 145 -9.18 -4.12 -17.68
N GLU A 146 -8.82 -3.43 -16.62
CA GLU A 146 -7.47 -3.36 -16.06
C GLU A 146 -6.93 -4.72 -15.58
N MET A 147 -7.82 -5.70 -15.38
CA MET A 147 -7.47 -7.06 -14.99
C MET A 147 -7.42 -8.05 -16.17
N GLU A 148 -7.75 -7.65 -17.40
CA GLU A 148 -7.80 -8.54 -18.56
C GLU A 148 -6.45 -9.25 -18.79
N GLU A 149 -5.34 -8.51 -18.72
CA GLU A 149 -3.99 -9.07 -18.89
C GLU A 149 -3.66 -10.11 -17.81
N LEU A 150 -3.91 -9.76 -16.54
CA LEU A 150 -3.63 -10.68 -15.43
C LEU A 150 -4.50 -11.93 -15.55
N ASN A 151 -5.78 -11.78 -15.85
CA ASN A 151 -6.67 -12.91 -16.05
C ASN A 151 -6.20 -13.82 -17.20
N GLN A 152 -5.78 -13.23 -18.32
CA GLN A 152 -5.16 -13.98 -19.42
C GLN A 152 -3.92 -14.75 -18.95
N TYR A 153 -3.00 -14.09 -18.24
CA TYR A 153 -1.81 -14.74 -17.69
C TYR A 153 -2.14 -15.93 -16.78
N LEU A 154 -3.12 -15.77 -15.88
CA LEU A 154 -3.54 -16.83 -14.95
C LEU A 154 -4.10 -18.04 -15.70
N LEU A 155 -4.90 -17.80 -16.74
CA LEU A 155 -5.48 -18.86 -17.59
C LEU A 155 -4.40 -19.60 -18.39
N GLU A 156 -3.54 -18.88 -19.10
CA GLU A 156 -2.46 -19.45 -19.93
C GLU A 156 -1.47 -20.29 -19.12
N ASN A 157 -1.20 -19.88 -17.88
CA ASN A 157 -0.27 -20.56 -16.99
C ASN A 157 -0.97 -21.56 -16.04
N ASN A 158 -2.25 -21.86 -16.28
CA ASN A 158 -3.06 -22.79 -15.49
C ASN A 158 -2.95 -22.56 -13.98
N LYS A 159 -2.97 -21.29 -13.56
CA LYS A 159 -2.80 -20.87 -12.17
C LYS A 159 -4.07 -21.19 -11.38
N ARG A 160 -4.04 -22.33 -10.68
CA ARG A 160 -5.20 -22.91 -10.00
C ARG A 160 -4.87 -23.31 -8.58
N ASP A 161 -5.89 -23.25 -7.74
CA ASP A 161 -5.84 -23.85 -6.42
C ASP A 161 -5.78 -25.37 -6.58
N LYS A 162 -4.82 -26.01 -5.89
CA LYS A 162 -4.57 -27.45 -6.04
C LYS A 162 -5.69 -28.32 -5.47
N LYS A 163 -6.45 -27.80 -4.49
CA LYS A 163 -7.50 -28.56 -3.79
C LYS A 163 -8.82 -28.53 -4.55
N THR A 164 -9.21 -27.36 -5.02
CA THR A 164 -10.51 -27.10 -5.65
C THR A 164 -10.44 -27.14 -7.17
N GLY A 165 -9.26 -26.98 -7.77
CA GLY A 165 -9.10 -26.85 -9.23
C GLY A 165 -9.61 -25.53 -9.80
N LYS A 166 -10.12 -24.61 -8.96
CA LYS A 166 -10.58 -23.28 -9.38
C LYS A 166 -9.39 -22.45 -9.87
N ILE A 167 -9.59 -21.66 -10.94
CA ILE A 167 -8.65 -20.62 -11.37
C ILE A 167 -8.49 -19.60 -10.22
N PHE A 168 -7.27 -19.13 -10.00
CA PHE A 168 -7.04 -18.07 -9.02
C PHE A 168 -7.75 -16.77 -9.43
N SER A 169 -8.26 -16.04 -8.43
CA SER A 169 -8.87 -14.73 -8.66
C SER A 169 -7.78 -13.71 -9.00
N PRO A 170 -7.92 -12.89 -10.07
CA PRO A 170 -7.03 -11.76 -10.33
C PRO A 170 -6.90 -10.81 -9.14
N PHE A 171 -7.95 -10.67 -8.33
CA PHE A 171 -7.97 -9.83 -7.14
C PHE A 171 -7.01 -10.28 -6.03
N SER A 172 -6.46 -11.50 -6.12
CA SER A 172 -5.43 -11.97 -5.19
C SER A 172 -4.07 -11.30 -5.40
N TRP A 173 -3.87 -10.60 -6.53
CA TRP A 173 -2.63 -9.88 -6.85
C TRP A 173 -2.78 -8.37 -6.73
N THR A 174 -3.95 -7.82 -7.07
CA THR A 174 -4.13 -6.36 -7.16
C THR A 174 -5.61 -5.97 -7.12
N GLY A 175 -5.87 -4.67 -6.91
CA GLY A 175 -7.19 -4.08 -6.94
C GLY A 175 -7.90 -4.14 -5.58
N GLY A 176 -9.16 -3.72 -5.59
CA GLY A 176 -9.98 -3.67 -4.39
C GLY A 176 -11.32 -2.99 -4.66
N PHE A 177 -12.22 -2.98 -3.67
CA PHE A 177 -13.50 -2.28 -3.77
C PHE A 177 -13.35 -0.77 -3.98
N ILE A 178 -12.34 -0.19 -3.33
CA ILE A 178 -11.92 1.20 -3.54
C ILE A 178 -10.55 1.13 -4.20
N TRP A 179 -10.48 1.36 -5.50
CA TRP A 179 -9.27 1.18 -6.28
C TRP A 179 -8.66 2.52 -6.68
N VAL A 180 -7.51 2.84 -6.10
CA VAL A 180 -6.68 3.98 -6.49
C VAL A 180 -5.77 3.58 -7.65
N GLN A 181 -5.98 4.16 -8.84
CA GLN A 181 -5.14 3.92 -10.00
C GLN A 181 -5.26 5.05 -11.02
N LYS A 182 -4.23 5.30 -11.83
CA LYS A 182 -4.42 6.17 -13.00
C LYS A 182 -5.33 5.48 -14.01
N LYS A 183 -6.19 6.26 -14.65
CA LYS A 183 -7.00 5.78 -15.77
C LYS A 183 -6.10 5.21 -16.87
N GLU A 184 -6.49 4.07 -17.43
CA GLU A 184 -5.71 3.36 -18.46
C GLU A 184 -4.29 2.95 -18.01
N SER A 185 -4.06 2.86 -16.70
CA SER A 185 -2.81 2.33 -16.18
C SER A 185 -2.73 0.82 -16.37
N ARG A 186 -1.48 0.34 -16.44
CA ARG A 186 -1.15 -1.08 -16.43
C ARG A 186 -0.49 -1.38 -15.08
N PRO A 187 -1.26 -1.72 -14.04
CA PRO A 187 -0.75 -1.79 -12.67
C PRO A 187 0.34 -2.86 -12.50
N HIS A 188 0.29 -3.94 -13.28
CA HIS A 188 1.28 -5.02 -13.22
C HIS A 188 1.64 -5.56 -14.60
N ARG A 189 2.89 -6.03 -14.73
CA ARG A 189 3.46 -6.55 -15.98
C ARG A 189 3.53 -8.07 -15.95
N TYR A 190 2.57 -8.73 -16.59
CA TYR A 190 2.54 -10.19 -16.68
C TYR A 190 2.97 -10.67 -18.07
N LEU A 191 2.34 -10.17 -19.12
CA LEU A 191 2.60 -10.59 -20.50
C LEU A 191 3.64 -9.69 -21.16
N ALA A 192 4.68 -10.30 -21.75
CA ALA A 192 5.79 -9.58 -22.36
C ALA A 192 5.37 -8.73 -23.57
N THR A 193 4.30 -9.12 -24.24
CA THR A 193 3.71 -8.42 -25.40
C THR A 193 3.24 -7.00 -25.08
N PHE A 194 2.95 -6.69 -23.82
CA PHE A 194 2.49 -5.36 -23.38
C PHE A 194 3.60 -4.54 -22.71
N ASP A 195 4.83 -5.04 -22.67
CA ASP A 195 5.94 -4.34 -22.04
C ASP A 195 6.32 -3.08 -22.82
N LYS A 196 6.52 -2.00 -22.07
CA LYS A 196 6.94 -0.70 -22.57
C LYS A 196 8.32 -0.39 -22.01
N THR A 197 9.18 0.21 -22.82
CA THR A 197 10.47 0.71 -22.35
C THR A 197 10.24 1.82 -21.33
N GLU A 198 10.96 1.75 -20.21
CA GLU A 198 10.90 2.76 -19.16
C GLU A 198 11.49 4.09 -19.63
N LEU A 199 10.85 5.20 -19.24
CA LEU A 199 11.44 6.52 -19.44
C LEU A 199 12.67 6.66 -18.52
N GLN A 200 13.84 6.73 -19.12
CA GLN A 200 15.10 6.91 -18.40
C GLN A 200 15.43 8.40 -18.24
N LEU A 201 15.47 8.85 -16.98
CA LEU A 201 15.97 10.18 -16.57
C LEU A 201 17.50 10.20 -16.47
N ALA A 202 18.10 9.12 -15.94
CA ALA A 202 19.54 8.95 -15.83
C ALA A 202 19.94 7.47 -15.73
N SER A 203 21.17 7.14 -16.10
CA SER A 203 21.82 5.88 -15.71
C SER A 203 22.39 6.03 -14.31
N VAL A 204 22.25 5.04 -13.44
CA VAL A 204 22.80 5.08 -12.09
C VAL A 204 24.07 4.23 -12.05
N ASP A 205 25.17 4.84 -11.59
CA ASP A 205 26.50 4.26 -11.68
C ASP A 205 26.92 3.55 -10.40
N ASN A 206 26.69 4.19 -9.26
CA ASN A 206 27.10 3.67 -7.95
C ASN A 206 26.24 4.23 -6.82
N GLY A 207 26.10 3.46 -5.75
CA GLY A 207 25.34 3.82 -4.56
C GLY A 207 25.50 2.75 -3.49
N LYS A 208 25.49 3.15 -2.22
CA LYS A 208 25.60 2.20 -1.11
C LYS A 208 24.25 2.05 -0.42
N ARG A 209 23.81 0.82 -0.17
CA ARG A 209 22.65 0.53 0.67
C ARG A 209 22.76 1.30 2.00
N GLY A 210 21.70 1.99 2.39
CA GLY A 210 21.64 2.86 3.56
C GLY A 210 22.08 4.30 3.33
N SER A 211 22.68 4.64 2.18
CA SER A 211 23.05 6.02 1.86
C SER A 211 21.87 6.81 1.30
N ASN A 212 21.85 8.12 1.55
CA ASN A 212 20.88 9.06 0.99
C ASN A 212 21.40 9.73 -0.29
N TYR A 213 22.27 9.06 -1.05
CA TYR A 213 22.72 9.55 -2.34
C TYR A 213 23.21 8.42 -3.26
N PHE A 214 23.25 8.71 -4.56
CA PHE A 214 23.89 7.87 -5.56
C PHE A 214 24.54 8.74 -6.65
N THR A 215 25.43 8.15 -7.43
CA THR A 215 26.02 8.81 -8.61
C THR A 215 25.32 8.38 -9.88
N VAL A 216 25.22 9.30 -10.83
CA VAL A 216 24.52 9.12 -12.10
C VAL A 216 25.38 9.50 -13.28
N LYS A 217 25.05 8.94 -14.44
CA LYS A 217 25.55 9.30 -15.76
C LYS A 217 24.38 9.71 -16.66
N ASN A 218 24.65 10.56 -17.65
CA ASN A 218 23.68 10.96 -18.67
C ASN A 218 22.40 11.56 -18.07
N VAL A 219 22.56 12.53 -17.17
CA VAL A 219 21.45 13.20 -16.49
C VAL A 219 20.66 14.05 -17.48
N LYS A 220 19.38 13.73 -17.65
CA LYS A 220 18.40 14.64 -18.27
C LYS A 220 17.87 15.61 -17.20
N SER A 221 17.08 16.61 -17.59
CA SER A 221 16.50 17.56 -16.64
C SER A 221 15.70 16.84 -15.54
N ILE A 222 16.24 16.85 -14.32
CA ILE A 222 15.61 16.35 -13.10
C ILE A 222 15.46 17.55 -12.16
N ASN A 223 14.28 17.69 -11.56
CA ASN A 223 14.00 18.76 -10.61
C ASN A 223 14.13 18.24 -9.17
N GLU A 224 14.44 19.15 -8.25
CA GLU A 224 14.31 18.89 -6.82
C GLU A 224 12.85 18.61 -6.45
N ASN A 225 12.62 17.84 -5.39
CA ASN A 225 11.33 17.33 -4.91
C ASN A 225 10.57 16.42 -5.90
N LEU A 226 11.22 15.97 -6.97
CA LEU A 226 10.64 14.98 -7.87
C LEU A 226 10.51 13.63 -7.13
N LEU A 227 9.30 13.07 -7.14
CA LEU A 227 9.09 11.66 -6.83
C LEU A 227 9.56 10.83 -8.04
N ALA A 228 10.54 9.98 -7.80
CA ALA A 228 11.18 9.15 -8.81
C ALA A 228 11.24 7.69 -8.34
N LYS A 229 11.68 6.81 -9.24
CA LYS A 229 11.92 5.41 -8.91
C LYS A 229 13.25 4.93 -9.47
N LEU A 230 13.95 4.14 -8.67
CA LEU A 230 15.13 3.38 -9.08
C LEU A 230 14.69 1.98 -9.51
N LEU A 231 15.24 1.54 -10.64
CA LEU A 231 14.92 0.25 -11.25
C LEU A 231 16.21 -0.53 -11.47
N TRP A 232 16.36 -1.67 -10.79
CA TRP A 232 17.51 -2.58 -10.97
C TRP A 232 17.13 -3.72 -11.90
N PHE A 233 18.02 -4.07 -12.83
CA PHE A 233 17.74 -5.12 -13.82
C PHE A 233 18.66 -6.31 -13.60
N ASN A 234 18.11 -7.51 -13.72
CA ASN A 234 18.93 -8.71 -13.76
C ASN A 234 19.15 -9.18 -15.20
N ARG A 235 20.20 -8.67 -15.84
CA ARG A 235 20.62 -9.07 -17.20
C ARG A 235 21.68 -10.17 -17.21
N SER A 236 22.23 -10.55 -16.05
CA SER A 236 23.33 -11.50 -15.92
C SER A 236 22.88 -12.94 -15.61
N GLY A 237 21.57 -13.21 -15.63
CA GLY A 237 21.05 -14.57 -15.46
C GLY A 237 20.96 -15.04 -14.00
N PRO A 238 20.87 -16.36 -13.77
CA PRO A 238 20.71 -16.94 -12.43
C PRO A 238 21.94 -16.78 -11.51
N GLN A 239 23.12 -16.48 -12.06
CA GLN A 239 24.37 -16.30 -11.31
C GLN A 239 24.73 -14.83 -11.05
N SER A 240 23.77 -13.94 -11.27
CA SER A 240 23.94 -12.51 -11.15
C SER A 240 24.42 -12.06 -9.77
N SER A 241 25.33 -11.08 -9.76
CA SER A 241 25.78 -10.41 -8.55
C SER A 241 24.64 -9.66 -7.82
N LEU A 242 23.57 -9.29 -8.53
CA LEU A 242 22.35 -8.71 -7.95
C LEU A 242 21.57 -9.74 -7.13
N LEU A 243 21.44 -10.97 -7.62
CA LEU A 243 20.74 -12.04 -6.88
C LEU A 243 21.49 -12.41 -5.60
N ARG A 244 22.82 -12.52 -5.67
CA ARG A 244 23.66 -12.71 -4.47
C ARG A 244 23.56 -11.53 -3.50
N HIS A 245 23.39 -10.30 -3.99
CA HIS A 245 23.15 -9.16 -3.11
C HIS A 245 21.80 -9.24 -2.38
N MET A 246 20.75 -9.74 -3.04
CA MET A 246 19.41 -9.91 -2.46
C MET A 246 19.34 -11.08 -1.46
N TYR A 247 19.89 -12.23 -1.84
CA TYR A 247 19.70 -13.49 -1.11
C TYR A 247 20.92 -13.95 -0.31
N GLY A 248 22.07 -13.30 -0.49
CA GLY A 248 23.35 -13.76 0.05
C GLY A 248 23.97 -14.88 -0.79
N ASP A 249 25.05 -15.46 -0.27
CA ASP A 249 25.82 -16.54 -0.92
C ASP A 249 25.33 -17.96 -0.53
N GLY A 250 24.14 -18.07 0.06
CA GLY A 250 23.58 -19.38 0.45
C GLY A 250 23.01 -20.17 -0.72
N ASP A 251 22.88 -21.48 -0.54
CA ASP A 251 22.25 -22.37 -1.51
C ASP A 251 20.73 -22.31 -1.36
N PHE A 252 20.10 -21.45 -2.16
CA PHE A 252 18.66 -21.23 -2.15
C PHE A 252 18.06 -21.48 -3.53
N PHE A 253 16.87 -22.07 -3.56
CA PHE A 253 16.08 -22.11 -4.78
C PHE A 253 15.55 -20.71 -5.10
N ILE A 254 16.08 -20.09 -6.16
CA ILE A 254 15.59 -18.82 -6.71
C ILE A 254 14.73 -19.13 -7.93
N GLY A 255 13.49 -18.64 -7.95
CA GLY A 255 12.58 -18.86 -9.06
C GLY A 255 13.04 -18.18 -10.36
N SER A 256 12.87 -18.82 -11.50
CA SER A 256 13.40 -18.36 -12.80
C SER A 256 12.88 -17.01 -13.30
N HIS A 257 11.77 -16.51 -12.76
CA HIS A 257 11.25 -15.18 -13.09
C HIS A 257 12.22 -14.06 -12.70
N HIS A 258 13.20 -14.34 -11.82
CA HIS A 258 14.25 -13.40 -11.45
C HIS A 258 15.28 -13.15 -12.57
N TRP A 259 15.29 -13.95 -13.64
CA TRP A 259 16.22 -13.78 -14.77
C TRP A 259 15.62 -14.02 -16.17
N ASN A 260 14.41 -14.56 -16.27
CA ASN A 260 13.75 -14.80 -17.57
C ASN A 260 13.28 -13.50 -18.26
N TYR A 261 13.20 -12.39 -17.52
CA TYR A 261 12.72 -11.10 -18.03
C TYR A 261 13.78 -10.00 -17.76
N PRO A 262 14.93 -10.03 -18.47
CA PRO A 262 16.07 -9.15 -18.17
C PRO A 262 15.78 -7.65 -18.37
N GLU A 263 14.75 -7.33 -19.14
CA GLU A 263 14.30 -5.94 -19.38
C GLU A 263 13.12 -5.52 -18.47
N ARG A 264 12.71 -6.38 -17.53
CA ARG A 264 11.86 -5.98 -16.41
C ARG A 264 12.75 -5.69 -15.21
N ALA A 265 12.49 -4.56 -14.56
CA ALA A 265 13.14 -4.26 -13.30
C ALA A 265 12.83 -5.38 -12.29
N LEU A 266 13.87 -5.96 -11.72
CA LEU A 266 13.75 -6.98 -10.68
C LEU A 266 13.43 -6.34 -9.33
N ILE A 267 14.00 -5.15 -9.10
CA ILE A 267 13.80 -4.36 -7.88
C ILE A 267 13.34 -2.97 -8.31
N GLU A 268 12.32 -2.46 -7.63
CA GLU A 268 11.86 -1.08 -7.73
C GLU A 268 11.92 -0.43 -6.35
N GLN A 269 12.47 0.78 -6.27
CA GLN A 269 12.39 1.62 -5.08
C GLN A 269 11.89 3.01 -5.47
N ILE A 270 10.77 3.45 -4.88
CA ILE A 270 10.29 4.82 -4.98
C ILE A 270 11.06 5.69 -3.99
N LEU A 271 11.45 6.89 -4.41
CA LEU A 271 12.19 7.85 -3.61
C LEU A 271 11.91 9.29 -4.04
N THR A 272 12.30 10.24 -3.21
CA THR A 272 12.17 11.67 -3.44
C THR A 272 13.54 12.30 -3.66
N ILE A 273 13.70 13.02 -4.77
CA ILE A 273 14.93 13.76 -5.08
C ILE A 273 15.02 14.99 -4.16
N LYS A 274 16.01 15.02 -3.27
CA LYS A 274 16.24 16.15 -2.36
C LYS A 274 17.03 17.26 -3.03
N LYS A 275 18.14 16.90 -3.68
CA LYS A 275 19.09 17.85 -4.26
C LYS A 275 19.91 17.17 -5.35
N ILE A 276 20.32 17.92 -6.34
CA ILE A 276 21.29 17.48 -7.35
C ILE A 276 22.55 18.33 -7.24
N GLN A 277 23.72 17.68 -7.24
CA GLN A 277 25.00 18.36 -7.24
C GLN A 277 25.98 17.59 -8.12
N ASN A 278 26.34 18.18 -9.26
CA ASN A 278 27.16 17.54 -10.29
C ASN A 278 26.52 16.20 -10.74
N ASP A 279 27.24 15.10 -10.58
CA ASP A 279 26.84 13.74 -10.89
C ASP A 279 26.21 13.01 -9.69
N ARG A 280 26.00 13.68 -8.56
CA ARG A 280 25.37 13.12 -7.36
C ARG A 280 23.94 13.59 -7.21
N ILE A 281 23.06 12.63 -6.98
CA ILE A 281 21.67 12.84 -6.60
C ILE A 281 21.54 12.48 -5.13
N TYR A 282 21.09 13.43 -4.33
CA TYR A 282 20.72 13.23 -2.93
C TYR A 282 19.23 12.96 -2.85
N ILE A 283 18.84 12.01 -2.00
CA ILE A 283 17.48 11.51 -1.84
C ILE A 283 17.04 11.62 -0.38
N ILE A 284 15.72 11.61 -0.14
CA ILE A 284 15.17 11.65 1.21
C ILE A 284 15.27 10.25 1.83
N GLU A 285 14.65 9.27 1.20
CA GLU A 285 14.63 7.87 1.64
C GLU A 285 15.97 7.19 1.30
N PRO A 286 16.64 6.48 2.22
CA PRO A 286 17.91 5.85 1.94
C PRO A 286 17.78 4.69 0.95
N LEU A 287 18.86 4.40 0.21
CA LEU A 287 18.90 3.27 -0.72
C LEU A 287 18.64 1.93 0.00
N LEU A 288 17.68 1.15 -0.49
CA LEU A 288 17.39 -0.18 0.05
C LEU A 288 18.37 -1.24 -0.45
N HIS A 289 19.04 -0.97 -1.57
CA HIS A 289 20.03 -1.84 -2.19
C HIS A 289 21.27 -1.06 -2.58
N ASP A 290 22.40 -1.76 -2.70
CA ASP A 290 23.56 -1.17 -3.36
C ASP A 290 23.19 -0.81 -4.81
N VAL A 291 24.00 0.00 -5.47
CA VAL A 291 23.95 0.15 -6.93
C VAL A 291 25.34 -0.14 -7.47
N LYS A 292 25.39 -0.98 -8.48
CA LYS A 292 26.60 -1.31 -9.21
C LYS A 292 26.34 -1.13 -10.70
N ASN A 293 27.35 -0.63 -11.41
CA ASN A 293 27.26 -0.33 -12.84
C ASN A 293 26.82 -1.57 -13.68
N ASP A 294 27.21 -2.79 -13.29
CA ASP A 294 26.82 -4.03 -13.96
C ASP A 294 25.34 -4.40 -13.81
N TRP A 295 24.60 -3.78 -12.88
CA TRP A 295 23.16 -4.03 -12.66
C TRP A 295 22.26 -3.23 -13.60
N GLY A 296 22.84 -2.32 -14.39
CA GLY A 296 22.11 -1.52 -15.36
C GLY A 296 21.00 -0.66 -14.74
N THR A 297 21.17 -0.25 -13.48
CA THR A 297 20.17 0.49 -12.72
C THR A 297 19.88 1.84 -13.39
N ILE A 298 18.60 2.20 -13.48
CA ILE A 298 18.17 3.50 -14.02
C ILE A 298 17.33 4.27 -13.02
N LEU A 299 17.34 5.59 -13.16
CA LEU A 299 16.38 6.48 -12.55
C LEU A 299 15.27 6.79 -13.57
N ALA A 300 14.02 6.61 -13.15
CA ALA A 300 12.82 6.87 -13.93
C ALA A 300 11.84 7.73 -13.12
N PRO A 301 10.90 8.45 -13.75
CA PRO A 301 9.84 9.13 -12.99
C PRO A 301 8.92 8.12 -12.31
N ALA A 302 8.43 8.45 -11.12
CA ALA A 302 7.37 7.68 -10.48
C ALA A 302 6.02 8.18 -10.98
N ASP A 303 5.29 7.34 -11.70
CA ASP A 303 3.99 7.70 -12.29
C ASP A 303 2.82 7.38 -11.34
N LEU A 304 2.83 7.96 -10.14
CA LEU A 304 1.85 7.66 -9.09
C LEU A 304 0.78 8.74 -8.96
N LEU A 305 -0.37 8.36 -8.40
CA LEU A 305 -1.32 9.32 -7.83
C LEU A 305 -0.78 9.77 -6.46
N THR A 306 -0.92 11.06 -6.16
CA THR A 306 -0.41 11.70 -4.95
C THR A 306 -1.54 12.45 -4.25
N GLU A 307 -1.40 12.70 -2.94
CA GLU A 307 -2.45 13.37 -2.16
C GLU A 307 -3.82 12.68 -2.27
N VAL A 308 -3.83 11.34 -2.23
CA VAL A 308 -5.05 10.52 -2.19
C VAL A 308 -5.32 10.07 -0.76
N GLY A 309 -6.52 10.36 -0.26
CA GLY A 309 -6.94 9.97 1.09
C GLY A 309 -8.15 9.03 1.07
N ILE A 310 -8.12 7.99 1.90
CA ILE A 310 -9.28 7.17 2.26
C ILE A 310 -9.29 7.13 3.77
N GLU A 311 -10.21 7.87 4.39
CA GLU A 311 -10.12 8.17 5.81
C GLU A 311 -11.46 8.17 6.52
N LYS A 312 -11.40 8.01 7.86
CA LYS A 312 -12.55 8.12 8.78
C LYS A 312 -13.73 7.22 8.38
N LEU A 313 -13.44 6.01 7.95
CA LEU A 313 -14.43 4.98 7.62
C LEU A 313 -13.89 3.62 8.02
N ARG A 314 -14.77 2.63 8.07
CA ARG A 314 -14.37 1.22 8.05
C ARG A 314 -15.06 0.49 6.90
N ILE A 315 -14.42 -0.59 6.47
CA ILE A 315 -14.94 -1.48 5.43
C ILE A 315 -15.37 -2.77 6.11
N GLU A 316 -16.58 -3.22 5.83
CA GLU A 316 -17.14 -4.46 6.37
C GLU A 316 -17.50 -5.43 5.24
N PHE A 317 -17.26 -6.71 5.48
CA PHE A 317 -17.60 -7.81 4.60
C PHE A 317 -18.48 -8.82 5.36
N PRO A 318 -19.33 -9.59 4.67
CA PRO A 318 -19.99 -10.75 5.28
C PRO A 318 -18.95 -11.71 5.86
N GLN A 319 -19.27 -12.34 6.99
CA GLN A 319 -18.45 -13.43 7.50
C GLN A 319 -18.69 -14.69 6.65
N THR A 320 -17.62 -15.26 6.13
CA THR A 320 -17.60 -16.43 5.23
C THR A 320 -16.62 -17.48 5.75
N ASN A 321 -16.71 -18.70 5.21
CA ASN A 321 -15.68 -19.71 5.42
C ASN A 321 -14.52 -19.48 4.44
N TYR A 322 -13.29 -19.77 4.86
CA TYR A 322 -12.12 -19.65 3.99
C TYR A 322 -12.28 -20.53 2.74
N GLY A 323 -12.40 -19.87 1.58
CA GLY A 323 -12.67 -20.55 0.31
C GLY A 323 -11.46 -21.28 -0.29
N GLY A 324 -10.24 -20.91 0.10
CA GLY A 324 -8.99 -21.48 -0.43
C GLY A 324 -7.99 -20.41 -0.88
N HIS A 325 -6.80 -20.86 -1.28
CA HIS A 325 -5.69 -19.96 -1.59
C HIS A 325 -5.91 -19.21 -2.92
N HIS A 326 -5.82 -17.87 -2.89
CA HIS A 326 -6.05 -16.99 -4.04
C HIS A 326 -7.42 -17.15 -4.69
N LEU A 327 -8.45 -17.43 -3.88
CA LEU A 327 -9.81 -17.57 -4.38
C LEU A 327 -10.68 -16.35 -4.10
N GLU A 328 -10.38 -15.50 -3.11
CA GLU A 328 -11.14 -14.26 -2.84
C GLU A 328 -12.65 -14.48 -2.72
N GLU A 329 -13.07 -15.52 -1.98
CA GLU A 329 -14.47 -15.98 -1.85
C GLU A 329 -15.25 -15.23 -0.76
N GLY A 330 -14.74 -14.06 -0.33
CA GLY A 330 -15.30 -13.22 0.73
C GLY A 330 -14.50 -13.32 2.00
#